data_AF-A0A7C6P0K5-F1
#
_entry.id   AF-A0A7C6P0K5-F1
#
_cell.length_a   1.000
_cell.length_b   1.000
_cell.length_c   1.000
_cell.angle_alpha   90.00
_cell.angle_beta   90.00
_cell.angle_gamma   90.00
#
_symmetry.space_group_name_H-M   'P 1'
#
loop_
_entity.id
_entity.type
_entity.pdbx_description
1 polymer ?
#
loop_
_entity_poly.entity_id
_entity_poly.type
_entity_poly.pdbx_seq_one_letter_code
_entity_poly.pdbx_strand_id
1 'polypeptide(L)'
;MEGGAAYYRKKFSVSKESGSRRIFIEFEGVMMDSTVWVNGCFIGSHLSGYTGFAYDISDYLFYGEEGENVILVKTETHLKEGWWAEGAGIYRNAWLTEVPYVHVKRNGTFVYCRFPDTDRKYDVCNINLDVEIENSSFSHHDFMVKNILISPDGFVLSTTETSSSLEAVSECKIQTAFNLQNPLLWDIDSPKLYLMRTQILIQGEIMDVYETPFGIRDIKYSKEGLVLNENRRFGSSSENLDELYEMIKSSRNHPSIFMWSLENEEFIASLQNGRRILKSLAEHAKALDPSRPTTMAGHFAIRDELYNAIPAVAGFNYDMDDVETLQR
;
A
#
# COMPACT_ATOMS: atom_id res chain seq x y z
N MET A 1 14.93 -22.09 -11.01
CA MET A 1 14.92 -22.22 -12.48
C MET A 1 16.19 -21.58 -13.00
N GLU A 2 16.86 -22.15 -14.00
CA GLU A 2 17.83 -21.36 -14.78
C GLU A 2 17.08 -20.13 -15.29
N GLY A 3 17.65 -18.94 -15.09
CA GLY A 3 17.01 -17.68 -15.48
C GLY A 3 16.62 -17.71 -16.96
N GLY A 4 15.54 -17.02 -17.29
CA GLY A 4 15.05 -16.93 -18.66
C GLY A 4 14.08 -15.78 -18.85
N ALA A 5 13.91 -15.36 -20.10
CA ALA A 5 12.89 -14.41 -20.47
C ALA A 5 11.59 -15.17 -20.78
N ALA A 6 10.49 -14.75 -20.15
CA ALA A 6 9.14 -15.20 -20.51
C ALA A 6 8.34 -14.02 -21.07
N TYR A 7 7.42 -14.31 -21.99
CA TYR A 7 6.58 -13.33 -22.65
C TYR A 7 5.11 -13.72 -22.51
N TYR A 8 4.31 -12.81 -21.97
CA TYR A 8 2.86 -12.93 -21.84
C TYR A 8 2.21 -11.94 -22.78
N ARG A 9 1.25 -12.40 -23.59
CA ARG A 9 0.54 -11.53 -24.53
C ARG A 9 -0.96 -11.75 -24.43
N LYS A 10 -1.72 -10.66 -24.33
CA LYS A 10 -3.18 -10.71 -24.28
C LYS A 10 -3.77 -9.69 -25.24
N LYS A 11 -4.80 -10.14 -25.97
CA LYS A 11 -5.66 -9.31 -26.80
C LYS A 11 -6.90 -8.91 -26.02
N PHE A 12 -7.36 -7.68 -26.16
CA PHE A 12 -8.57 -7.20 -25.49
C PHE A 12 -9.21 -6.02 -26.24
N SER A 13 -10.50 -5.82 -26.01
CA SER A 13 -11.27 -4.70 -26.54
C SER A 13 -11.64 -3.73 -25.42
N VAL A 14 -11.67 -2.44 -25.73
CA VAL A 14 -12.11 -1.38 -24.82
C VAL A 14 -13.29 -0.65 -25.48
N SER A 15 -14.33 -0.37 -24.69
CA SER A 15 -15.53 0.31 -25.18
C SER A 15 -15.23 1.75 -25.62
N LYS A 16 -16.07 2.35 -26.47
CA LYS A 16 -15.88 3.75 -26.87
C LYS A 16 -16.14 4.71 -25.71
N GLU A 17 -17.06 4.34 -24.83
CA GLU A 17 -17.49 5.08 -23.65
C GLU A 17 -16.34 5.24 -22.66
N SER A 18 -15.46 4.24 -22.57
CA SER A 18 -14.28 4.25 -21.72
C SER A 18 -13.23 5.31 -22.08
N GLY A 19 -13.27 5.87 -23.29
CA GLY A 19 -12.35 6.96 -23.70
C GLY A 19 -12.55 8.28 -22.91
N SER A 20 -13.61 8.37 -22.10
CA SER A 20 -13.87 9.48 -21.18
C SER A 20 -13.31 9.27 -19.76
N ARG A 21 -12.54 8.20 -19.56
CA ARG A 21 -12.00 7.75 -18.28
C ARG A 21 -10.50 7.47 -18.42
N ARG A 22 -9.79 7.35 -17.31
CA ARG A 22 -8.40 6.85 -17.30
C ARG A 22 -8.42 5.34 -17.11
N ILE A 23 -7.55 4.64 -17.81
CA ILE A 23 -7.41 3.20 -17.79
C ILE A 23 -5.99 2.84 -17.38
N PHE A 24 -5.89 2.11 -16.28
CA PHE A 24 -4.63 1.61 -15.75
C PHE A 24 -4.53 0.10 -15.94
N ILE A 25 -3.34 -0.38 -16.33
CA ILE A 25 -2.97 -1.78 -16.15
C ILE A 25 -2.21 -1.90 -14.84
N GLU A 26 -2.68 -2.78 -13.96
CA GLU A 26 -2.10 -3.01 -12.64
C GLU A 26 -1.69 -4.47 -12.47
N PHE A 27 -0.53 -4.68 -11.87
CA PHE A 27 -0.02 -5.99 -11.48
C PHE A 27 0.27 -6.00 -9.99
N GLU A 28 -0.22 -7.00 -9.26
CA GLU A 28 0.06 -7.18 -7.82
C GLU A 28 1.44 -7.79 -7.56
N GLY A 29 2.09 -8.33 -8.59
CA GLY A 29 3.44 -8.90 -8.52
C GLY A 29 3.81 -9.69 -9.77
N VAL A 30 4.99 -9.37 -10.32
CA VAL A 30 5.56 -10.04 -11.49
C VAL A 30 7.00 -10.38 -11.16
N MET A 31 7.35 -11.67 -11.17
CA MET A 31 8.68 -12.17 -10.79
C MET A 31 9.54 -12.40 -12.04
N MET A 32 10.59 -11.62 -12.30
CA MET A 32 10.87 -10.26 -11.87
C MET A 32 11.33 -9.47 -13.11
N ASP A 33 11.87 -8.26 -12.93
CA ASP A 33 12.41 -7.43 -14.02
C ASP A 33 11.47 -7.38 -15.23
N SER A 34 10.27 -6.91 -14.96
CA SER A 34 9.18 -6.93 -15.91
C SER A 34 9.24 -5.70 -16.82
N THR A 35 8.81 -5.85 -18.06
CA THR A 35 8.63 -4.74 -18.99
C THR A 35 7.29 -4.88 -19.69
N VAL A 36 6.56 -3.77 -19.80
CA VAL A 36 5.20 -3.74 -20.34
C VAL A 36 5.16 -2.90 -21.62
N TRP A 37 4.50 -3.45 -22.65
CA TRP A 37 4.16 -2.76 -23.88
C TRP A 37 2.66 -2.87 -24.14
N VAL A 38 2.07 -1.82 -24.69
CA VAL A 38 0.69 -1.79 -25.19
C VAL A 38 0.72 -1.30 -26.63
N ASN A 39 0.10 -2.04 -27.54
CA ASN A 39 0.02 -1.73 -28.98
C ASN A 39 1.39 -1.44 -29.63
N GLY A 40 2.45 -2.09 -29.13
CA GLY A 40 3.83 -1.91 -29.61
C GLY A 40 4.58 -0.73 -28.96
N CYS A 41 3.91 0.11 -28.17
CA CYS A 41 4.52 1.20 -27.42
C CYS A 41 5.07 0.67 -26.09
N PHE A 42 6.29 1.08 -25.74
CA PHE A 42 6.87 0.83 -24.41
C PHE A 42 6.15 1.69 -23.38
N ILE A 43 5.69 1.07 -22.29
CA ILE A 43 4.96 1.73 -21.21
C ILE A 43 5.85 1.92 -19.99
N GLY A 44 6.58 0.88 -19.57
CA GLY A 44 7.45 0.96 -18.41
C GLY A 44 8.10 -0.37 -18.05
N SER A 45 9.04 -0.31 -17.11
CA SER A 45 9.70 -1.46 -16.51
C SER A 45 9.57 -1.43 -14.99
N HIS A 46 9.43 -2.60 -14.37
CA HIS A 46 9.35 -2.76 -12.92
C HIS A 46 10.26 -3.88 -12.46
N LEU A 47 11.25 -3.55 -11.64
CA LEU A 47 12.33 -4.45 -11.27
C LEU A 47 11.93 -5.45 -10.19
N SER A 48 11.15 -5.00 -9.19
CA SER A 48 10.84 -5.78 -8.00
C SER A 48 9.86 -6.92 -8.29
N GLY A 49 10.15 -8.10 -7.74
CA GLY A 49 9.27 -9.26 -7.84
C GLY A 49 8.08 -9.24 -6.88
N TYR A 50 8.13 -8.43 -5.82
CA TYR A 50 7.21 -8.57 -4.67
C TYR A 50 6.24 -7.39 -4.50
N THR A 51 6.57 -6.23 -5.06
CA THR A 51 5.70 -5.04 -5.02
C THR A 51 4.81 -4.97 -6.25
N GLY A 52 3.59 -4.44 -6.05
CA GLY A 52 2.69 -4.15 -7.15
C GLY A 52 3.11 -2.90 -7.91
N PHE A 53 2.57 -2.72 -9.12
CA PHE A 53 2.78 -1.52 -9.92
C PHE A 53 1.60 -1.32 -10.87
N ALA A 54 1.39 -0.07 -11.28
CA ALA A 54 0.36 0.29 -12.24
C ALA A 54 0.88 1.32 -13.25
N TYR A 55 0.40 1.21 -14.48
CA TYR A 55 0.69 2.18 -15.54
C TYR A 55 -0.62 2.70 -16.14
N ASP A 56 -0.69 4.02 -16.31
CA ASP A 56 -1.75 4.64 -17.11
C ASP A 56 -1.48 4.34 -18.60
N ILE A 57 -2.41 3.63 -19.22
CA ILE A 57 -2.33 3.24 -20.63
C ILE A 57 -3.39 3.92 -21.49
N SER A 58 -4.15 4.87 -20.93
CA SER A 58 -5.31 5.49 -21.58
C SER A 58 -5.01 6.00 -22.99
N ASP A 59 -3.87 6.66 -23.16
CA ASP A 59 -3.52 7.34 -24.40
C ASP A 59 -2.90 6.39 -25.45
N TYR A 60 -2.70 5.11 -25.10
CA TYR A 60 -2.11 4.08 -25.97
C TYR A 60 -3.17 3.10 -26.51
N LEU A 61 -4.40 3.16 -26.01
CA LEU A 61 -5.47 2.23 -26.34
C LEU A 61 -6.23 2.65 -27.60
N PHE A 62 -6.71 1.65 -28.33
CA PHE A 62 -7.76 1.77 -29.32
C PHE A 62 -9.13 1.59 -28.64
N TYR A 63 -10.07 2.48 -28.93
CA TYR A 63 -11.40 2.51 -28.35
C TYR A 63 -12.49 2.17 -29.39
N GLY A 64 -13.41 1.27 -29.03
CA GLY A 64 -14.53 0.88 -29.89
C GLY A 64 -14.09 0.32 -31.24
N GLU A 65 -14.38 1.04 -32.31
CA GLU A 65 -14.09 0.62 -33.70
C GLU A 65 -12.65 0.94 -34.16
N GLU A 66 -11.83 1.57 -33.32
CA GLU A 66 -10.44 1.92 -33.66
C GLU A 66 -9.54 0.68 -33.83
N GLY A 67 -9.85 -0.43 -33.15
CA GLY A 67 -9.10 -1.68 -33.29
C GLY A 67 -9.08 -2.55 -32.04
N GLU A 68 -8.35 -3.67 -32.15
CA GLU A 68 -8.07 -4.57 -31.02
C GLU A 68 -6.78 -4.13 -30.31
N ASN A 69 -6.79 -4.11 -28.97
CA ASN A 69 -5.62 -3.80 -28.17
C ASN A 69 -4.80 -5.06 -27.88
N VAL A 70 -3.49 -4.90 -27.81
CA VAL A 70 -2.55 -5.96 -27.44
C VAL A 70 -1.62 -5.46 -26.34
N ILE A 71 -1.63 -6.16 -25.20
CA ILE A 71 -0.60 -5.99 -24.16
C ILE A 71 0.44 -7.11 -24.27
N LEU A 72 1.70 -6.75 -24.13
CA LEU A 72 2.84 -7.65 -24.01
C LEU A 72 3.56 -7.36 -22.69
N VAL A 73 3.82 -8.40 -21.91
CA VAL A 73 4.62 -8.32 -20.70
C VAL A 73 5.79 -9.28 -20.85
N LYS A 74 7.02 -8.76 -20.79
CA LYS A 74 8.25 -9.55 -20.67
C LYS A 74 8.60 -9.64 -19.19
N THR A 75 9.09 -10.79 -18.75
CA THR A 75 9.63 -10.99 -17.40
C THR A 75 10.98 -11.67 -17.50
N GLU A 76 11.97 -11.21 -16.72
CA GLU A 76 13.31 -11.80 -16.69
C GLU A 76 13.71 -12.17 -15.27
N THR A 77 14.06 -13.43 -15.04
CA THR A 77 14.48 -13.92 -13.72
C THR A 77 15.99 -14.18 -13.66
N HIS A 78 16.78 -13.27 -14.22
CA HIS A 78 18.24 -13.38 -14.22
C HIS A 78 18.85 -12.83 -12.92
N LEU A 79 18.19 -11.85 -12.31
CA LEU A 79 18.47 -11.38 -10.96
C LEU A 79 17.85 -12.34 -9.94
N LYS A 80 18.40 -12.28 -8.72
CA LYS A 80 17.87 -12.97 -7.55
C LYS A 80 17.78 -11.96 -6.43
N GLU A 81 16.63 -11.88 -5.81
CA GLU A 81 16.43 -11.10 -4.60
C GLU A 81 16.60 -11.95 -3.35
N GLY A 82 16.38 -13.27 -3.40
CA GLY A 82 16.36 -14.15 -2.24
C GLY A 82 17.21 -15.41 -2.37
N TRP A 83 17.37 -16.12 -1.24
CA TRP A 83 18.09 -17.39 -1.15
C TRP A 83 17.11 -18.59 -1.18
N TRP A 84 15.84 -18.32 -1.52
CA TRP A 84 14.74 -19.27 -1.63
C TRP A 84 14.24 -19.39 -3.08
N ALA A 85 13.23 -20.23 -3.30
CA ALA A 85 12.57 -20.33 -4.60
C ALA A 85 11.63 -19.14 -4.84
N GLU A 86 11.99 -18.26 -5.76
CA GLU A 86 11.25 -17.02 -6.02
C GLU A 86 10.04 -17.20 -6.95
N GLY A 87 10.03 -18.31 -7.72
CA GLY A 87 9.08 -18.48 -8.82
C GLY A 87 9.49 -17.68 -10.06
N ALA A 88 8.56 -17.53 -11.00
CA ALA A 88 8.77 -16.76 -12.24
C ALA A 88 7.42 -16.34 -12.84
N GLY A 89 7.42 -15.23 -13.58
CA GLY A 89 6.29 -14.75 -14.35
C GLY A 89 5.29 -13.91 -13.56
N ILE A 90 4.11 -13.72 -14.15
CA ILE A 90 2.98 -13.00 -13.53
C ILE A 90 2.31 -13.97 -12.55
N TYR A 91 2.75 -13.95 -11.30
CA TYR A 91 2.35 -14.93 -10.28
C TYR A 91 1.24 -14.42 -9.33
N ARG A 92 0.91 -13.13 -9.40
CA ARG A 92 -0.24 -12.51 -8.72
C ARG A 92 -1.21 -11.91 -9.73
N ASN A 93 -2.33 -11.37 -9.25
CA ASN A 93 -3.40 -10.87 -10.12
C ASN A 93 -2.92 -9.70 -10.97
N ALA A 94 -3.57 -9.57 -12.13
CA ALA A 94 -3.46 -8.41 -13.01
C ALA A 94 -4.85 -7.83 -13.26
N TRP A 95 -4.98 -6.51 -13.15
CA TRP A 95 -6.24 -5.78 -13.22
C TRP A 95 -6.18 -4.73 -14.32
N LEU A 96 -7.31 -4.53 -15.00
CA LEU A 96 -7.53 -3.37 -15.86
C LEU A 96 -8.52 -2.47 -15.12
N THR A 97 -8.04 -1.34 -14.63
CA THR A 97 -8.79 -0.46 -13.74
C THR A 97 -9.20 0.80 -14.49
N GLU A 98 -10.50 1.07 -14.53
CA GLU A 98 -11.07 2.26 -15.17
C GLU A 98 -11.55 3.24 -14.10
N VAL A 99 -11.08 4.48 -14.15
CA VAL A 99 -11.39 5.53 -13.18
C VAL A 99 -11.79 6.83 -13.89
N PRO A 100 -12.70 7.64 -13.35
CA PRO A 100 -12.96 8.97 -13.91
C PRO A 100 -11.73 9.88 -13.79
N TYR A 101 -11.71 11.01 -14.49
CA TYR A 101 -10.59 11.95 -14.43
C TYR A 101 -10.30 12.48 -13.02
N VAL A 102 -11.35 12.74 -12.24
CA VAL A 102 -11.27 13.09 -10.80
C VAL A 102 -11.62 11.86 -9.98
N HIS A 103 -10.62 11.23 -9.37
CA HIS A 103 -10.76 9.93 -8.70
C HIS A 103 -9.89 9.85 -7.44
N VAL A 104 -10.22 8.92 -6.54
CA VAL A 104 -9.33 8.55 -5.43
C VAL A 104 -8.10 7.85 -6.00
N LYS A 105 -6.90 8.31 -5.64
CA LYS A 105 -5.65 7.71 -6.13
C LYS A 105 -5.58 6.23 -5.76
N ARG A 106 -4.84 5.44 -6.56
CA ARG A 106 -4.45 4.07 -6.19
C ARG A 106 -3.79 4.07 -4.80
N ASN A 107 -4.28 3.24 -3.89
CA ASN A 107 -3.84 3.20 -2.48
C ASN A 107 -4.00 4.56 -1.75
N GLY A 108 -4.93 5.41 -2.21
CA GLY A 108 -5.11 6.80 -1.79
C GLY A 108 -5.85 6.97 -0.46
N THR A 109 -6.47 5.92 0.07
CA THR A 109 -7.15 5.96 1.37
C THR A 109 -6.23 5.47 2.49
N PHE A 110 -6.36 6.10 3.67
CA PHE A 110 -5.74 5.61 4.90
C PHE A 110 -6.73 5.73 6.05
N VAL A 111 -7.15 4.58 6.58
CA VAL A 111 -8.02 4.50 7.75
C VAL A 111 -7.19 4.03 8.93
N TYR A 112 -7.15 4.82 10.01
CA TYR A 112 -6.50 4.42 11.25
C TYR A 112 -7.32 4.82 12.48
N CYS A 113 -7.33 3.93 13.45
CA CYS A 113 -8.12 4.06 14.67
C CYS A 113 -7.26 4.54 15.84
N ARG A 114 -7.82 5.43 16.66
CA ARG A 114 -7.24 5.85 17.94
C ARG A 114 -8.28 5.75 19.05
N PHE A 115 -7.89 5.15 20.16
CA PHE A 115 -8.70 5.15 21.37
C PHE A 115 -8.28 6.35 22.24
N PRO A 116 -9.23 7.23 22.63
CA PRO A 116 -8.90 8.40 23.43
C PRO A 116 -8.56 8.05 24.88
N ASP A 117 -9.09 6.94 25.39
CA ASP A 117 -8.80 6.43 26.73
C ASP A 117 -7.70 5.35 26.66
N THR A 118 -6.62 5.56 27.40
CA THR A 118 -5.51 4.60 27.52
C THR A 118 -5.79 3.48 28.51
N ASP A 119 -6.85 3.59 29.33
CA ASP A 119 -7.28 2.59 30.32
C ASP A 119 -8.08 1.43 29.70
N ARG A 120 -8.05 1.29 28.37
CA ARG A 120 -8.62 0.15 27.61
C ARG A 120 -10.13 -0.02 27.75
N LYS A 121 -10.84 1.08 27.97
CA LYS A 121 -12.30 1.00 28.01
C LYS A 121 -12.90 0.71 26.65
N TYR A 122 -12.20 0.99 25.54
CA TYR A 122 -12.62 0.73 24.15
C TYR A 122 -14.05 1.18 23.77
N ASP A 123 -14.77 1.87 24.66
CA ASP A 123 -16.14 2.36 24.50
C ASP A 123 -16.25 3.40 23.39
N VAL A 124 -15.14 4.06 23.04
CA VAL A 124 -15.08 5.11 22.02
C VAL A 124 -13.86 4.90 21.14
N CYS A 125 -14.06 4.91 19.83
CA CYS A 125 -12.99 4.88 18.83
C CYS A 125 -13.06 6.12 17.93
N ASN A 126 -11.94 6.83 17.81
CA ASN A 126 -11.75 7.88 16.82
C ASN A 126 -11.16 7.23 15.55
N ILE A 127 -11.97 7.15 14.49
CA ILE A 127 -11.58 6.63 13.18
C ILE A 127 -11.14 7.83 12.34
N ASN A 128 -9.88 7.88 11.95
CA ASN A 128 -9.33 8.93 11.11
C ASN A 128 -9.23 8.40 9.68
N LEU A 129 -9.57 9.24 8.71
CA LEU A 129 -9.53 8.92 7.30
C LEU A 129 -8.78 10.03 6.55
N ASP A 130 -7.70 9.65 5.88
CA ASP A 130 -7.08 10.45 4.84
C ASP A 130 -7.50 9.91 3.46
N VAL A 131 -7.89 10.80 2.55
CA VAL A 131 -8.20 10.49 1.14
C VAL A 131 -7.34 11.35 0.23
N GLU A 132 -6.52 10.71 -0.59
CA GLU A 132 -5.74 11.34 -1.65
C GLU A 132 -6.53 11.27 -2.97
N ILE A 133 -6.75 12.42 -3.59
CA ILE A 133 -7.57 12.57 -4.80
C ILE A 133 -6.73 13.24 -5.87
N GLU A 134 -6.87 12.75 -7.10
CA GLU A 134 -6.17 13.25 -8.27
C GLU A 134 -7.18 13.75 -9.31
N ASN A 135 -6.86 14.88 -9.93
CA ASN A 135 -7.49 15.38 -11.15
C ASN A 135 -6.50 15.23 -12.32
N SER A 136 -6.73 14.21 -13.14
CA SER A 136 -5.93 13.93 -14.34
C SER A 136 -6.43 14.67 -15.59
N SER A 137 -7.46 15.50 -15.47
CA SER A 137 -7.96 16.31 -16.59
C SER A 137 -7.16 17.60 -16.77
N PHE A 138 -7.37 18.26 -17.91
CA PHE A 138 -6.82 19.58 -18.23
C PHE A 138 -7.74 20.73 -17.80
N SER A 139 -8.66 20.50 -16.87
CA SER A 139 -9.62 21.50 -16.41
C SER A 139 -9.76 21.51 -14.90
N HIS A 140 -10.11 22.68 -14.35
CA HIS A 140 -10.48 22.82 -12.95
C HIS A 140 -11.80 22.07 -12.67
N HIS A 141 -11.89 21.43 -11.52
CA HIS A 141 -13.10 20.75 -11.06
C HIS A 141 -13.42 21.08 -9.61
N ASP A 142 -14.67 21.48 -9.36
CA ASP A 142 -15.27 21.49 -8.03
C ASP A 142 -15.98 20.15 -7.78
N PHE A 143 -15.80 19.58 -6.59
CA PHE A 143 -16.37 18.29 -6.25
C PHE A 143 -16.70 18.20 -4.75
N MET A 144 -17.53 17.22 -4.40
CA MET A 144 -17.84 16.84 -3.03
C MET A 144 -17.31 15.44 -2.78
N VAL A 145 -16.68 15.24 -1.62
CA VAL A 145 -16.30 13.92 -1.12
C VAL A 145 -17.27 13.50 -0.04
N LYS A 146 -17.92 12.36 -0.27
CA LYS A 146 -18.84 11.75 0.67
C LYS A 146 -18.23 10.45 1.21
N ASN A 147 -17.89 10.45 2.49
CA ASN A 147 -17.35 9.28 3.17
C ASN A 147 -18.45 8.64 4.01
N ILE A 148 -18.70 7.35 3.80
CA ILE A 148 -19.76 6.57 4.43
C ILE A 148 -19.11 5.45 5.23
N LEU A 149 -19.27 5.50 6.56
CA LEU A 149 -18.81 4.45 7.46
C LEU A 149 -19.90 3.38 7.55
N ILE A 150 -19.55 2.15 7.20
CA ILE A 150 -20.45 1.00 7.15
C ILE A 150 -19.97 -0.06 8.15
N SER A 151 -20.90 -0.58 8.94
CA SER A 151 -20.66 -1.61 9.95
C SER A 151 -20.41 -3.00 9.35
N PRO A 152 -19.89 -3.96 10.14
CA PRO A 152 -19.65 -5.34 9.67
C PRO A 152 -20.92 -6.09 9.21
N ASP A 153 -22.10 -5.68 9.68
CA ASP A 153 -23.41 -6.19 9.27
C ASP A 153 -24.04 -5.38 8.11
N GLY A 154 -23.32 -4.39 7.55
CA GLY A 154 -23.70 -3.68 6.33
C GLY A 154 -24.56 -2.43 6.55
N PHE A 155 -24.76 -1.98 7.79
CA PHE A 155 -25.51 -0.77 8.08
C PHE A 155 -24.64 0.47 7.99
N VAL A 156 -25.20 1.57 7.48
CA VAL A 156 -24.55 2.87 7.51
C VAL A 156 -24.58 3.41 8.93
N LEU A 157 -23.40 3.64 9.50
CA LEU A 157 -23.23 4.18 10.86
C LEU A 157 -23.10 5.69 10.87
N SER A 158 -22.38 6.25 9.89
CA SER A 158 -22.12 7.68 9.80
C SER A 158 -21.76 8.09 8.37
N THR A 159 -21.90 9.38 8.08
CA THR A 159 -21.57 9.96 6.79
C THR A 159 -21.02 11.37 6.98
N THR A 160 -19.96 11.71 6.24
CA THR A 160 -19.42 13.07 6.17
C THR A 160 -19.38 13.52 4.72
N GLU A 161 -19.68 14.79 4.48
CA GLU A 161 -19.58 15.41 3.16
C GLU A 161 -18.63 16.61 3.25
N THR A 162 -17.67 16.70 2.33
CA THR A 162 -16.67 17.77 2.29
C THR A 162 -16.54 18.29 0.87
N SER A 163 -16.79 19.59 0.66
CA SER A 163 -16.58 20.23 -0.64
C SER A 163 -15.11 20.61 -0.80
N SER A 164 -14.57 20.40 -2.01
CA SER A 164 -13.21 20.77 -2.37
C SER A 164 -13.13 21.09 -3.86
N SER A 165 -11.96 21.50 -4.30
CA SER A 165 -11.69 21.76 -5.71
C SER A 165 -10.24 21.44 -6.05
N LEU A 166 -10.01 21.12 -7.32
CA LEU A 166 -8.70 20.77 -7.85
C LEU A 166 -8.48 21.46 -9.20
N GLU A 167 -7.32 22.08 -9.34
CA GLU A 167 -6.84 22.59 -10.61
C GLU A 167 -6.56 21.44 -11.59
N ALA A 168 -6.36 21.78 -12.86
CA ALA A 168 -5.92 20.82 -13.87
C ALA A 168 -4.61 20.13 -13.47
N VAL A 169 -4.53 18.81 -13.70
CA VAL A 169 -3.33 17.98 -13.46
C VAL A 169 -2.75 18.22 -12.05
N SER A 170 -3.58 18.04 -11.03
CA SER A 170 -3.22 18.30 -9.64
C SER A 170 -3.81 17.27 -8.68
N GLU A 171 -3.33 17.27 -7.45
CA GLU A 171 -3.78 16.37 -6.39
C GLU A 171 -4.04 17.11 -5.09
N CYS A 172 -4.91 16.55 -4.23
CA CYS A 172 -5.12 17.04 -2.89
C CYS A 172 -5.34 15.90 -1.90
N LYS A 173 -5.26 16.24 -0.61
CA LYS A 173 -5.52 15.34 0.50
C LYS A 173 -6.65 15.91 1.35
N ILE A 174 -7.69 15.12 1.57
CA ILE A 174 -8.82 15.45 2.45
C ILE A 174 -8.74 14.58 3.69
N GLN A 175 -8.83 15.21 4.85
CA GLN A 175 -8.78 14.53 6.15
C GLN A 175 -10.11 14.66 6.85
N THR A 176 -10.65 13.53 7.30
CA THR A 176 -11.91 13.45 8.05
C THR A 176 -11.75 12.53 9.25
N ALA A 177 -12.62 12.70 10.24
CA ALA A 177 -12.63 11.85 11.42
C ALA A 177 -14.07 11.50 11.81
N PHE A 178 -14.24 10.30 12.35
CA PHE A 178 -15.49 9.76 12.87
C PHE A 178 -15.29 9.36 14.32
N ASN A 179 -16.32 9.58 15.13
CA ASN A 179 -16.37 9.06 16.49
C ASN A 179 -17.39 7.92 16.54
N LEU A 180 -16.93 6.73 16.89
CA LEU A 180 -17.77 5.54 17.00
C LEU A 180 -17.85 5.10 18.45
N GLN A 181 -19.08 4.96 18.94
CA GLN A 181 -19.38 4.44 20.27
C GLN A 181 -19.53 2.92 20.19
N ASN A 182 -19.01 2.21 21.19
CA ASN A 182 -19.06 0.76 21.35
C ASN A 182 -18.68 0.00 20.05
N PRO A 183 -17.46 0.20 19.51
CA PRO A 183 -17.02 -0.45 18.28
C PRO A 183 -16.95 -1.98 18.46
N LEU A 184 -17.31 -2.71 17.39
CA LEU A 184 -17.01 -4.13 17.28
C LEU A 184 -15.52 -4.28 16.97
N LEU A 185 -14.75 -4.83 17.90
CA LEU A 185 -13.32 -4.97 17.71
C LEU A 185 -12.98 -6.10 16.73
N TRP A 186 -11.94 -5.88 15.95
CA TRP A 186 -11.25 -6.91 15.19
C TRP A 186 -10.26 -7.63 16.11
N ASP A 187 -10.29 -8.95 16.06
CA ASP A 187 -9.33 -9.85 16.73
C ASP A 187 -9.20 -11.15 15.91
N ILE A 188 -8.22 -12.00 16.24
CA ILE A 188 -7.98 -13.31 15.60
C ILE A 188 -9.23 -14.19 15.69
N ASP A 189 -9.89 -14.21 16.85
CA ASP A 189 -11.10 -15.00 17.09
C ASP A 189 -12.39 -14.30 16.60
N SER A 190 -12.33 -12.98 16.39
CA SER A 190 -13.47 -12.16 15.96
C SER A 190 -13.02 -11.13 14.91
N PRO A 191 -12.77 -11.55 13.65
CA PRO A 191 -12.17 -10.69 12.63
C PRO A 191 -13.22 -9.76 11.98
N LYS A 192 -13.84 -8.88 12.79
CA LYS A 192 -14.86 -7.93 12.34
C LYS A 192 -14.25 -6.85 11.46
N LEU A 193 -14.81 -6.68 10.27
CA LEU A 193 -14.36 -5.67 9.30
C LEU A 193 -15.47 -4.64 9.07
N TYR A 194 -15.10 -3.38 9.18
CA TYR A 194 -15.89 -2.24 8.72
C TYR A 194 -15.51 -1.92 7.28
N LEU A 195 -16.37 -1.16 6.62
CA LEU A 195 -16.12 -0.67 5.28
C LEU A 195 -16.21 0.86 5.28
N MET A 196 -15.15 1.52 4.82
CA MET A 196 -15.18 2.93 4.48
C MET A 196 -15.44 3.06 2.98
N ARG A 197 -16.60 3.60 2.61
CA ARG A 197 -16.92 3.93 1.21
C ARG A 197 -16.74 5.42 0.98
N THR A 198 -15.80 5.78 0.13
CA THR A 198 -15.55 7.16 -0.31
C THR A 198 -16.16 7.34 -1.69
N GLN A 199 -17.02 8.34 -1.84
CA GLN A 199 -17.63 8.72 -3.12
C GLN A 199 -17.18 10.12 -3.50
N ILE A 200 -16.82 10.32 -4.76
CA ILE A 200 -16.59 11.65 -5.33
C ILE A 200 -17.79 12.03 -6.17
N LEU A 201 -18.38 13.19 -5.87
CA LEU A 201 -19.54 13.71 -6.57
C LEU A 201 -19.20 15.01 -7.29
N ILE A 202 -19.60 15.13 -8.55
CA ILE A 202 -19.50 16.35 -9.35
C ILE A 202 -20.90 16.72 -9.80
N GLN A 203 -21.35 17.94 -9.49
CA GLN A 203 -22.70 18.42 -9.80
C GLN A 203 -23.84 17.51 -9.26
N GLY A 204 -23.57 16.78 -8.17
CA GLY A 204 -24.53 15.87 -7.54
C GLY A 204 -24.50 14.43 -8.08
N GLU A 205 -23.77 14.16 -9.16
CA GLU A 205 -23.60 12.82 -9.73
C GLU A 205 -22.37 12.13 -9.13
N ILE A 206 -22.48 10.84 -8.83
CA ILE A 206 -21.36 10.04 -8.30
C ILE A 206 -20.44 9.68 -9.46
N MET A 207 -19.22 10.22 -9.43
CA MET A 207 -18.20 9.99 -10.45
C MET A 207 -17.29 8.82 -10.09
N ASP A 208 -16.91 8.71 -8.82
CA ASP A 208 -16.01 7.67 -8.32
C ASP A 208 -16.56 7.05 -7.03
N VAL A 209 -16.26 5.77 -6.83
CA VAL A 209 -16.56 5.03 -5.61
C VAL A 209 -15.34 4.18 -5.25
N TYR A 210 -14.72 4.48 -4.12
CA TYR A 210 -13.58 3.76 -3.58
C TYR A 210 -13.93 3.13 -2.24
N GLU A 211 -13.65 1.84 -2.09
CA GLU A 211 -14.03 1.05 -0.93
C GLU A 211 -12.79 0.55 -0.18
N THR A 212 -12.72 0.83 1.12
CA THR A 212 -11.59 0.47 1.98
C THR A 212 -12.06 -0.35 3.17
N PRO A 213 -11.90 -1.68 3.14
CA PRO A 213 -12.10 -2.53 4.31
C PRO A 213 -11.06 -2.21 5.39
N PHE A 214 -11.48 -2.16 6.65
CA PHE A 214 -10.58 -1.96 7.78
C PHE A 214 -11.11 -2.63 9.06
N GLY A 215 -10.24 -2.91 10.01
CA GLY A 215 -10.61 -3.43 11.33
C GLY A 215 -10.29 -2.43 12.44
N ILE A 216 -11.17 -2.34 13.43
CA ILE A 216 -10.94 -1.53 14.63
C ILE A 216 -10.27 -2.41 15.68
N ARG A 217 -9.00 -2.16 15.95
CA ARG A 217 -8.21 -2.90 16.94
C ARG A 217 -7.16 -2.01 17.56
N ASP A 218 -6.78 -2.36 18.78
CA ASP A 218 -5.61 -1.83 19.47
C ASP A 218 -4.44 -2.80 19.31
N ILE A 219 -3.23 -2.28 19.18
CA ILE A 219 -2.02 -3.10 19.06
C ILE A 219 -1.27 -2.97 20.38
N LYS A 220 -1.08 -4.09 21.08
CA LYS A 220 -0.18 -4.17 22.22
C LYS A 220 0.82 -5.28 22.06
N TYR A 221 2.06 -4.98 22.43
CA TYR A 221 3.15 -5.93 22.54
C TYR A 221 3.02 -6.69 23.87
N SER A 222 2.68 -7.98 23.79
CA SER A 222 2.78 -8.96 24.86
C SER A 222 3.53 -10.20 24.35
N LYS A 223 3.72 -11.22 25.19
CA LYS A 223 4.54 -12.40 24.87
C LYS A 223 3.87 -13.37 23.87
N GLU A 224 2.68 -13.08 23.35
CA GLU A 224 1.81 -14.08 22.68
C GLU A 224 1.78 -14.05 21.14
N GLY A 225 2.66 -13.30 20.46
CA GLY A 225 2.91 -13.47 19.02
C GLY A 225 2.35 -12.38 18.10
N LEU A 226 2.94 -12.29 16.89
CA LEU A 226 2.95 -11.10 16.02
C LEU A 226 3.15 -11.54 14.53
N VAL A 227 2.24 -11.18 13.60
CA VAL A 227 2.32 -11.06 12.11
C VAL A 227 2.97 -9.77 11.49
N LEU A 228 4.16 -9.89 10.90
CA LEU A 228 4.92 -8.75 10.34
C LEU A 228 4.76 -8.62 8.81
N ASN A 229 4.90 -7.41 8.26
CA ASN A 229 5.14 -7.21 6.83
C ASN A 229 6.54 -6.64 6.60
N GLU A 230 7.29 -7.17 5.63
CA GLU A 230 8.74 -6.98 5.52
C GLU A 230 9.17 -6.39 4.18
N ASN A 231 9.96 -5.32 4.27
CA ASN A 231 10.60 -4.69 3.12
C ASN A 231 11.75 -5.55 2.62
N ARG A 232 11.73 -5.92 1.33
CA ARG A 232 12.72 -6.84 0.79
C ARG A 232 14.07 -6.19 0.51
N ARG A 233 14.09 -4.94 0.05
CA ARG A 233 15.31 -4.28 -0.43
C ARG A 233 15.80 -3.21 0.53
N PHE A 234 16.98 -3.43 1.08
CA PHE A 234 17.63 -2.49 1.98
C PHE A 234 18.40 -1.41 1.21
N GLY A 235 17.75 -0.27 0.98
CA GLY A 235 18.36 0.88 0.30
C GLY A 235 17.51 2.13 0.44
N SER A 236 18.13 3.31 0.25
CA SER A 236 17.45 4.60 0.35
C SER A 236 17.51 5.40 -0.96
N SER A 237 17.74 4.72 -2.09
CA SER A 237 17.53 5.32 -3.42
C SER A 237 16.03 5.54 -3.66
N SER A 238 15.67 6.34 -4.66
CA SER A 238 14.25 6.53 -5.04
C SER A 238 13.57 5.20 -5.33
N GLU A 239 14.21 4.34 -6.13
CA GLU A 239 13.68 3.02 -6.49
C GLU A 239 13.41 2.13 -5.26
N ASN A 240 14.31 2.12 -4.27
CA ASN A 240 14.09 1.34 -3.05
C ASN A 240 13.01 1.95 -2.14
N LEU A 241 12.94 3.28 -2.08
CA LEU A 241 11.90 3.97 -1.33
C LEU A 241 10.53 3.81 -1.97
N ASP A 242 10.44 3.68 -3.30
CA ASP A 242 9.20 3.39 -4.02
C ASP A 242 8.68 1.98 -3.70
N GLU A 243 9.58 1.00 -3.50
CA GLU A 243 9.18 -0.34 -3.04
C GLU A 243 8.65 -0.33 -1.60
N LEU A 244 9.31 0.38 -0.68
CA LEU A 244 8.81 0.58 0.69
C LEU A 244 7.47 1.33 0.69
N TYR A 245 7.36 2.37 -0.14
CA TYR A 245 6.14 3.15 -0.34
C TYR A 245 5.00 2.23 -0.77
N GLU A 246 5.20 1.42 -1.80
CA GLU A 246 4.18 0.52 -2.32
C GLU A 246 3.76 -0.53 -1.29
N MET A 247 4.73 -1.14 -0.58
CA MET A 247 4.44 -2.11 0.48
C MET A 247 3.54 -1.50 1.56
N ILE A 248 3.88 -0.30 2.05
CA ILE A 248 3.11 0.35 3.12
C ILE A 248 1.76 0.85 2.59
N LYS A 249 1.73 1.55 1.46
CA LYS A 249 0.51 2.17 0.92
C LYS A 249 -0.55 1.15 0.54
N SER A 250 -0.16 0.06 -0.10
CA SER A 250 -1.08 -1.03 -0.46
C SER A 250 -1.67 -1.72 0.76
N SER A 251 -0.94 -1.76 1.88
CA SER A 251 -1.25 -2.67 2.97
C SER A 251 -1.63 -1.99 4.30
N ARG A 252 -1.43 -0.67 4.45
CA ARG A 252 -1.64 0.08 5.72
C ARG A 252 -3.07 0.06 6.26
N ASN A 253 -4.06 -0.35 5.47
CA ASN A 253 -5.44 -0.51 5.92
C ASN A 253 -5.75 -1.91 6.48
N HIS A 254 -4.86 -2.91 6.28
CA HIS A 254 -5.08 -4.25 6.79
C HIS A 254 -4.96 -4.30 8.33
N PRO A 255 -5.98 -4.78 9.05
CA PRO A 255 -5.93 -4.84 10.51
C PRO A 255 -4.97 -5.91 11.05
N SER A 256 -4.67 -6.93 10.23
CA SER A 256 -3.74 -8.02 10.55
C SER A 256 -2.28 -7.59 10.61
N ILE A 257 -1.91 -6.52 9.89
CA ILE A 257 -0.56 -5.96 9.93
C ILE A 257 -0.46 -5.06 11.16
N PHE A 258 0.62 -5.20 11.94
CA PHE A 258 0.90 -4.31 13.07
C PHE A 258 2.36 -3.82 13.14
N MET A 259 3.28 -4.33 12.32
CA MET A 259 4.65 -3.82 12.21
C MET A 259 5.15 -3.82 10.76
N TRP A 260 6.05 -2.87 10.47
CA TRP A 260 6.80 -2.78 9.22
C TRP A 260 8.25 -3.17 9.47
N SER A 261 8.66 -4.37 9.03
CA SER A 261 10.06 -4.77 9.05
C SER A 261 10.81 -4.09 7.92
N LEU A 262 11.88 -3.38 8.24
CA LEU A 262 12.63 -2.54 7.29
C LEU A 262 13.73 -3.31 6.57
N GLU A 263 14.22 -4.40 7.20
CA GLU A 263 15.33 -5.22 6.73
C GLU A 263 15.35 -6.58 7.44
N ASN A 264 16.06 -7.53 6.85
CA ASN A 264 16.44 -8.79 7.49
C ASN A 264 17.92 -9.12 7.20
N GLU A 265 18.69 -9.25 8.28
CA GLU A 265 20.08 -9.69 8.31
C GLU A 265 21.03 -8.91 7.39
N GLU A 266 20.76 -7.63 7.19
CA GLU A 266 21.56 -6.79 6.33
C GLU A 266 22.88 -6.43 7.00
N PHE A 267 23.96 -7.11 6.60
CA PHE A 267 25.29 -6.93 7.17
C PHE A 267 25.72 -5.46 7.25
N ILE A 268 25.44 -4.68 6.20
CA ILE A 268 25.81 -3.27 6.11
C ILE A 268 25.07 -2.40 7.14
N ALA A 269 23.91 -2.83 7.62
CA ALA A 269 23.07 -2.08 8.54
C ALA A 269 23.74 -1.91 9.93
N SER A 270 24.68 -2.80 10.28
CA SER A 270 25.56 -2.66 11.46
C SER A 270 26.67 -1.60 11.30
N LEU A 271 26.97 -1.16 10.05
CA LEU A 271 27.97 -0.14 9.75
C LEU A 271 27.37 1.27 9.77
N GLN A 272 28.20 2.30 9.97
CA GLN A 272 27.74 3.69 10.11
C GLN A 272 26.92 4.18 8.90
N ASN A 273 27.27 3.77 7.69
CA ASN A 273 26.54 4.11 6.47
C ASN A 273 25.21 3.35 6.37
N GLY A 274 25.16 2.05 6.67
CA GLY A 274 23.90 1.30 6.67
C GLY A 274 22.92 1.79 7.74
N ARG A 275 23.40 2.23 8.90
CA ARG A 275 22.54 2.91 9.90
C ARG A 275 21.88 4.17 9.37
N ARG A 276 22.49 4.89 8.41
CA ARG A 276 21.84 6.04 7.76
C ARG A 276 20.71 5.58 6.85
N ILE A 277 20.91 4.49 6.10
CA ILE A 277 19.87 3.87 5.26
C ILE A 277 18.70 3.43 6.14
N LEU A 278 18.94 2.70 7.23
CA LEU A 278 17.89 2.24 8.12
C LEU A 278 17.10 3.40 8.76
N LYS A 279 17.79 4.49 9.13
CA LYS A 279 17.13 5.71 9.62
C LYS A 279 16.23 6.33 8.56
N SER A 280 16.72 6.46 7.33
CA SER A 280 15.89 6.96 6.23
C SER A 280 14.66 6.08 6.00
N LEU A 281 14.82 4.75 5.96
CA LEU A 281 13.70 3.82 5.84
C LEU A 281 12.67 3.99 6.98
N ALA A 282 13.15 4.10 8.23
CA ALA A 282 12.29 4.28 9.39
C ALA A 282 11.51 5.60 9.35
N GLU A 283 12.16 6.70 8.92
CA GLU A 283 11.52 8.00 8.76
C GLU A 283 10.45 7.99 7.67
N HIS A 284 10.73 7.36 6.52
CA HIS A 284 9.76 7.23 5.42
C HIS A 284 8.58 6.35 5.83
N ALA A 285 8.83 5.20 6.48
CA ALA A 285 7.76 4.34 6.98
C ALA A 285 6.86 5.08 7.98
N LYS A 286 7.44 5.84 8.91
CA LYS A 286 6.69 6.65 9.88
C LYS A 286 5.87 7.76 9.22
N ALA A 287 6.36 8.36 8.14
CA ALA A 287 5.63 9.37 7.39
C ALA A 287 4.40 8.78 6.65
N LEU A 288 4.53 7.55 6.16
CA LEU A 288 3.48 6.85 5.40
C LEU A 288 2.41 6.20 6.29
N ASP A 289 2.83 5.65 7.44
CA ASP A 289 1.97 5.04 8.44
C ASP A 289 2.54 5.26 9.86
N PRO A 290 2.16 6.36 10.53
CA PRO A 290 2.55 6.59 11.91
C PRO A 290 1.80 5.73 12.93
N SER A 291 0.83 4.91 12.50
CA SER A 291 -0.03 4.11 13.38
C SER A 291 0.57 2.75 13.75
N ARG A 292 1.66 2.34 13.07
CA ARG A 292 2.37 1.08 13.32
C ARG A 292 3.86 1.33 13.51
N PRO A 293 4.52 0.65 14.45
CA PRO A 293 5.96 0.77 14.58
C PRO A 293 6.71 0.06 13.46
N THR A 294 7.92 0.55 13.25
CA THR A 294 8.92 -0.12 12.44
C THR A 294 9.69 -1.13 13.28
N THR A 295 10.16 -2.18 12.62
CA THR A 295 11.06 -3.17 13.17
C THR A 295 12.13 -3.55 12.15
N MET A 296 13.04 -4.43 12.55
CA MET A 296 14.18 -4.91 11.77
C MET A 296 14.59 -6.26 12.38
N ALA A 297 15.32 -7.09 11.62
CA ALA A 297 15.75 -8.39 12.07
C ALA A 297 17.27 -8.52 11.95
N GLY A 298 17.97 -8.13 13.02
CA GLY A 298 19.43 -8.14 13.06
C GLY A 298 20.01 -9.52 13.37
N HIS A 299 20.99 -9.96 12.58
CA HIS A 299 21.74 -11.19 12.80
C HIS A 299 22.78 -11.01 13.92
N PHE A 300 22.67 -11.72 15.04
CA PHE A 300 23.54 -11.57 16.22
C PHE A 300 23.76 -10.10 16.66
N ALA A 301 22.69 -9.30 16.59
CA ALA A 301 22.73 -7.84 16.70
C ALA A 301 22.38 -7.29 18.09
N ILE A 302 22.06 -8.15 19.07
CA ILE A 302 21.55 -7.73 20.39
C ILE A 302 22.47 -6.74 21.13
N ARG A 303 23.78 -6.81 20.89
CA ARG A 303 24.79 -5.93 21.51
C ARG A 303 25.04 -4.61 20.77
N ASP A 304 24.46 -4.41 19.59
CA ASP A 304 24.63 -3.16 18.81
C ASP A 304 23.53 -2.14 19.16
N GLU A 305 23.67 -1.48 20.32
CA GLU A 305 22.69 -0.51 20.83
C GLU A 305 22.36 0.61 19.84
N LEU A 306 23.35 1.07 19.05
CA LEU A 306 23.15 2.14 18.07
C LEU A 306 22.30 1.70 16.88
N TYR A 307 22.36 0.42 16.55
CA TYR A 307 21.54 -0.19 15.51
C TYR A 307 20.12 -0.45 16.04
N ASN A 308 20.02 -1.00 17.24
CA ASN A 308 18.77 -1.39 17.89
C ASN A 308 17.89 -0.18 18.28
N ALA A 309 18.49 1.00 18.46
CA ALA A 309 17.76 2.24 18.78
C ALA A 309 17.08 2.93 17.58
N ILE A 310 17.29 2.43 16.34
CA ILE A 310 16.71 3.01 15.12
C ILE A 310 15.24 2.60 14.90
N PRO A 311 14.89 1.29 14.87
CA PRO A 311 13.49 0.87 14.80
C PRO A 311 12.74 1.22 16.09
N ALA A 312 11.41 1.24 16.04
CA ALA A 312 10.61 1.33 17.25
C ALA A 312 10.60 0.01 18.05
N VAL A 313 10.79 -1.13 17.37
CA VAL A 313 10.93 -2.47 17.97
C VAL A 313 12.13 -3.18 17.35
N ALA A 314 13.14 -3.57 18.13
CA ALA A 314 14.28 -4.33 17.63
C ALA A 314 13.98 -5.84 17.59
N GLY A 315 14.26 -6.49 16.46
CA GLY A 315 14.19 -7.94 16.29
C GLY A 315 15.58 -8.55 16.19
N PHE A 316 15.76 -9.72 16.81
CA PHE A 316 17.06 -10.39 16.88
C PHE A 316 16.96 -11.82 16.35
N ASN A 317 17.77 -12.12 15.34
CA ASN A 317 17.91 -13.46 14.80
C ASN A 317 19.05 -14.18 15.51
N TYR A 318 18.73 -15.37 16.04
CA TYR A 318 19.67 -16.34 16.64
C TYR A 318 20.38 -15.90 17.95
N ASP A 319 19.87 -14.88 18.65
CA ASP A 319 20.49 -14.24 19.83
C ASP A 319 19.87 -14.63 21.19
N MET A 320 19.23 -15.80 21.28
CA MET A 320 18.41 -16.17 22.44
C MET A 320 19.17 -16.21 23.78
N ASP A 321 20.47 -16.54 23.76
CA ASP A 321 21.30 -16.64 24.96
C ASP A 321 21.60 -15.29 25.61
N ASP A 322 21.55 -14.20 24.84
CA ASP A 322 21.87 -12.85 25.30
C ASP A 322 20.61 -12.04 25.67
N VAL A 323 19.40 -12.59 25.55
CA VAL A 323 18.14 -11.86 25.85
C VAL A 323 18.06 -11.39 27.30
N GLU A 324 18.65 -12.13 28.24
CA GLU A 324 18.72 -11.71 29.65
C GLU A 324 19.55 -10.43 29.85
N THR A 325 20.45 -10.10 28.91
CA THR A 325 21.26 -8.89 28.98
C THR A 325 20.46 -7.62 28.69
N LEU A 326 19.30 -7.73 28.04
CA LEU A 326 18.38 -6.60 27.76
C LEU A 326 17.50 -6.22 28.96
N GLN A 327 17.40 -7.08 29.99
CA GLN A 327 16.52 -6.84 31.15
C GLN A 327 17.18 -6.03 32.28
N ARG A 328 18.32 -5.38 32.04
CA ARG A 328 19.07 -4.60 33.04
C ARG A 328 19.04 -3.11 32.80
#